data_AF-A0A8I1MMP3-F1
#
_entry.id   AF-A0A8I1MMP3-F1
#
_cell.length_a   1.000
_cell.length_b   1.000
_cell.length_c   1.000
_cell.angle_alpha   90.00
_cell.angle_beta   90.00
_cell.angle_gamma   90.00
#
_symmetry.space_group_name_H-M   'P 1'
#
loop_
_entity.id
_entity.type
_entity.pdbx_description
1 polymer ?
#
loop_
_entity_poly.entity_id
_entity_poly.type
_entity_poly.pdbx_seq_one_letter_code
_entity_poly.pdbx_strand_id
1 'polypeptide(L)'
;MKLLLRLSLLALSVLFPSAPAQSADTASEALVMISGDSVNVSAEDSSDGELKSPKWAGANAGRVLLGTFPNTSGWGQSSFSFLPESDGIVSILARGPLIKSTESPDQLVPAFVDFDEFTVDGAEIVNGSFEETTSNDVPVGWKYYVPSTNVTPITEANRARVVHGDAAAGHNFIRVWHNSAFAATIKVIAGQKVTITFSHRESPGK
;
A
#
# COMPACT_ATOMS: atom_id res chain seq x y z
N MET A 1 -59.88 37.88 -30.05
CA MET A 1 -60.26 37.13 -28.83
C MET A 1 -59.32 35.94 -28.73
N LYS A 2 -58.49 35.89 -27.68
CA LYS A 2 -57.39 34.92 -27.49
C LYS A 2 -57.94 33.55 -27.09
N LEU A 3 -57.43 32.44 -27.66
CA LEU A 3 -57.59 31.11 -27.08
C LEU A 3 -56.21 30.43 -26.97
N LEU A 4 -55.81 30.16 -25.72
CA LEU A 4 -54.51 29.63 -25.35
C LEU A 4 -54.43 28.12 -25.59
N LEU A 5 -53.31 27.70 -26.18
CA LEU A 5 -52.82 26.33 -26.19
C LEU A 5 -52.22 26.02 -24.80
N ARG A 6 -52.64 24.94 -24.14
CA ARG A 6 -51.95 24.40 -22.96
C ARG A 6 -51.52 22.97 -23.24
N LEU A 7 -50.21 22.80 -23.42
CA LEU A 7 -49.55 21.50 -23.52
C LEU A 7 -49.09 21.11 -22.10
N SER A 8 -49.68 20.07 -21.52
CA SER A 8 -49.27 19.53 -20.23
C SER A 8 -48.25 18.42 -20.44
N LEU A 9 -46.98 18.71 -20.13
CA LEU A 9 -45.91 17.73 -20.09
C LEU A 9 -45.87 17.10 -18.68
N LEU A 10 -46.21 15.81 -18.57
CA LEU A 10 -46.09 15.05 -17.33
C LEU A 10 -44.66 14.49 -17.25
N ALA A 11 -43.83 15.03 -16.36
CA ALA A 11 -42.49 14.49 -16.11
C ALA A 11 -42.58 13.36 -15.08
N LEU A 12 -42.19 12.15 -15.48
CA LEU A 12 -42.08 10.98 -14.62
C LEU A 12 -40.68 10.95 -13.98
N SER A 13 -40.58 11.36 -12.73
CA SER A 13 -39.33 11.33 -11.97
C SER A 13 -39.13 9.96 -11.31
N VAL A 14 -38.24 9.14 -11.88
CA VAL A 14 -37.81 7.89 -11.25
C VAL A 14 -36.73 8.24 -10.23
N LEU A 15 -37.05 8.12 -8.94
CA LEU A 15 -36.09 8.26 -7.84
C LEU A 15 -35.30 6.96 -7.71
N PHE A 16 -34.03 6.97 -8.11
CA PHE A 16 -33.07 5.95 -7.68
C PHE A 16 -32.57 6.31 -6.28
N PRO A 17 -32.59 5.40 -5.30
CA PRO A 17 -31.90 5.63 -4.04
C PRO A 17 -30.39 5.64 -4.30
N SER A 18 -29.75 6.78 -4.06
CA SER A 18 -28.29 6.87 -3.99
C SER A 18 -27.81 6.04 -2.80
N ALA A 19 -27.03 4.98 -3.06
CA ALA A 19 -26.28 4.33 -2.00
C ALA A 19 -25.28 5.34 -1.41
N PRO A 20 -25.03 5.33 -0.08
CA PRO A 20 -23.98 6.17 0.49
C PRO A 20 -22.64 5.73 -0.11
N ALA A 21 -21.98 6.65 -0.81
CA ALA A 21 -20.60 6.50 -1.21
C ALA A 21 -19.74 6.56 0.05
N GLN A 22 -19.27 5.41 0.53
CA GLN A 22 -18.24 5.38 1.54
C GLN A 22 -16.95 5.86 0.86
N SER A 23 -16.58 7.12 1.05
CA SER A 23 -15.33 7.66 0.54
C SER A 23 -14.19 6.89 1.18
N ALA A 24 -13.31 6.29 0.36
CA ALA A 24 -12.03 5.84 0.87
C ALA A 24 -11.29 7.08 1.40
N ASP A 25 -10.87 7.04 2.66
CA ASP A 25 -10.02 8.10 3.20
C ASP A 25 -8.69 8.09 2.45
N THR A 26 -8.15 9.28 2.21
CA THR A 26 -6.90 9.44 1.48
C THR A 26 -5.72 9.02 2.35
N ALA A 27 -4.76 8.30 1.78
CA ALA A 27 -3.57 7.89 2.51
C ALA A 27 -2.52 9.01 2.50
N SER A 28 -2.36 9.71 3.62
CA SER A 28 -1.33 10.76 3.76
C SER A 28 0.11 10.21 3.73
N GLU A 29 0.29 8.92 3.98
CA GLU A 29 1.60 8.28 4.12
C GLU A 29 1.64 6.91 3.42
N ALA A 30 2.81 6.56 2.89
CA ALA A 30 3.17 5.23 2.43
C ALA A 30 4.02 4.54 3.51
N LEU A 31 3.74 3.27 3.79
CA LEU A 31 4.51 2.47 4.75
C LEU A 31 5.27 1.34 4.04
N VAL A 32 6.57 1.25 4.27
CA VAL A 32 7.38 0.09 3.87
C VAL A 32 8.04 -0.49 5.12
N MET A 33 7.78 -1.76 5.40
CA MET A 33 8.31 -2.44 6.58
C MET A 33 9.29 -3.54 6.20
N ILE A 34 10.44 -3.56 6.85
CA ILE A 34 11.40 -4.65 6.82
C ILE A 34 11.21 -5.50 8.07
N SER A 35 11.10 -6.81 7.88
CA SER A 35 11.03 -7.76 8.99
C SER A 35 11.92 -8.96 8.74
N GLY A 36 12.92 -9.15 9.60
CA GLY A 36 13.72 -10.37 9.66
C GLY A 36 13.05 -11.40 10.57
N ASP A 37 13.09 -12.67 10.18
CA ASP A 37 12.66 -13.78 11.05
C ASP A 37 13.65 -13.92 12.23
N SER A 38 14.93 -14.11 11.89
CA SER A 38 16.07 -14.19 12.83
C SER A 38 17.15 -13.12 12.58
N VAL A 39 16.92 -12.21 11.63
CA VAL A 39 17.87 -11.18 11.22
C VAL A 39 17.49 -9.87 11.89
N ASN A 40 18.41 -9.29 12.66
CA ASN A 40 18.28 -7.93 13.14
C ASN A 40 18.69 -6.96 12.02
N VAL A 41 18.04 -5.79 11.99
CA VAL A 41 18.26 -4.73 11.02
C VAL A 41 18.37 -3.39 11.73
N SER A 42 19.36 -2.58 11.35
CA SER A 42 19.49 -1.19 11.78
C SER A 42 19.16 -0.23 10.64
N ALA A 43 18.50 0.87 10.96
CA ALA A 43 18.30 1.97 10.01
C ALA A 43 19.65 2.65 9.71
N GLU A 44 19.87 3.03 8.46
CA GLU A 44 21.02 3.83 8.05
C GLU A 44 20.56 5.23 7.62
N ASP A 45 20.09 5.34 6.38
CA ASP A 45 19.72 6.61 5.74
C ASP A 45 18.31 6.52 5.13
N SER A 46 17.67 7.67 4.95
CA SER A 46 16.41 7.81 4.23
C SER A 46 16.47 9.06 3.34
N SER A 47 15.98 9.00 2.11
CA SER A 47 15.87 10.21 1.25
C SER A 47 14.90 11.23 1.81
N ASP A 48 13.85 10.72 2.43
CA ASP A 48 12.71 11.41 2.99
C ASP A 48 12.01 10.46 3.98
N GLY A 49 10.95 10.93 4.63
CA GLY A 49 10.25 10.11 5.61
C GLY A 49 11.08 9.79 6.84
N GLU A 50 10.66 8.78 7.60
CA GLU A 50 11.25 8.40 8.87
C GLU A 50 11.36 6.88 9.02
N LEU A 51 12.48 6.43 9.60
CA LEU A 51 12.76 5.03 9.86
C LEU A 51 12.76 4.76 11.37
N LYS A 52 11.96 3.80 11.82
CA LYS A 52 11.82 3.47 13.25
C LYS A 52 11.63 1.97 13.48
N SER A 53 12.21 1.48 14.57
CA SER A 53 11.75 0.22 15.17
C SER A 53 10.42 0.47 15.88
N PRO A 54 9.31 -0.17 15.45
CA PRO A 54 8.01 0.12 16.02
C PRO A 54 7.88 -0.44 17.43
N LYS A 55 7.28 0.33 18.35
CA LYS A 55 7.09 -0.07 19.75
C LYS A 55 6.29 -1.37 19.91
N TRP A 56 5.34 -1.63 19.00
CA TRP A 56 4.53 -2.84 19.03
C TRP A 56 5.32 -4.13 18.75
N ALA A 57 6.53 -4.03 18.17
CA ALA A 57 7.37 -5.19 17.93
C ALA A 57 7.98 -5.75 19.24
N GLY A 58 7.97 -4.99 20.34
CA GLY A 58 8.40 -5.46 21.66
C GLY A 58 9.80 -6.09 21.62
N ALA A 59 9.90 -7.35 22.05
CA ALA A 59 11.16 -8.10 22.05
C ALA A 59 11.79 -8.28 20.66
N ASN A 60 11.01 -8.12 19.59
CA ASN A 60 11.47 -8.23 18.20
C ASN A 60 11.82 -6.87 17.57
N ALA A 61 11.92 -5.78 18.36
CA ALA A 61 12.16 -4.44 17.83
C ALA A 61 13.41 -4.34 16.94
N GLY A 62 14.48 -5.08 17.25
CA GLY A 62 15.69 -5.13 16.42
C GLY A 62 15.50 -5.83 15.08
N ARG A 63 14.42 -6.59 14.89
CA ARG A 63 14.13 -7.33 13.65
C ARG A 63 13.11 -6.64 12.75
N VAL A 64 12.55 -5.53 13.20
CA VAL A 64 11.51 -4.80 12.48
C VAL A 64 11.95 -3.36 12.30
N LEU A 65 12.00 -2.93 11.05
CA LEU A 65 12.17 -1.53 10.68
C LEU A 65 10.94 -1.08 9.90
N LEU A 66 10.29 -0.02 10.37
CA LEU A 66 9.17 0.61 9.69
C LEU A 66 9.64 1.94 9.11
N GLY A 67 9.52 2.08 7.80
CA GLY A 67 9.63 3.35 7.10
C GLY A 67 8.26 3.97 6.85
N THR A 68 8.13 5.26 7.15
CA THR A 68 6.94 6.08 6.91
C THR A 68 7.32 7.23 5.99
N PHE A 69 6.67 7.31 4.82
CA PHE A 69 7.02 8.25 3.76
C PHE A 69 5.79 9.11 3.38
N PRO A 70 5.96 10.43 3.16
CA PRO A 70 4.84 11.31 2.83
C PRO A 70 4.31 11.01 1.42
N ASN A 71 3.00 10.78 1.27
CA ASN A 71 2.41 10.63 -0.06
C ASN A 71 2.19 11.98 -0.75
N THR A 72 2.15 11.93 -2.08
CA THR A 72 1.61 13.00 -2.92
C THR A 72 0.49 12.44 -3.81
N SER A 73 -0.27 13.32 -4.48
CA SER A 73 -1.31 12.92 -5.43
C SER A 73 -0.75 12.33 -6.73
N GLY A 74 0.52 12.58 -7.03
CA GLY A 74 1.24 12.00 -8.17
C GLY A 74 2.29 10.99 -7.70
N TRP A 75 2.88 10.28 -8.65
CA TRP A 75 4.03 9.40 -8.37
C TRP A 75 5.20 10.22 -7.84
N GLY A 76 5.61 9.90 -6.61
CA GLY A 76 6.88 10.30 -6.02
C GLY A 76 7.77 9.08 -5.83
N GLN A 77 9.07 9.32 -5.62
CA GLN A 77 10.03 8.27 -5.36
C GLN A 77 10.70 8.51 -4.01
N SER A 78 10.74 7.47 -3.19
CA SER A 78 11.45 7.46 -1.91
C SER A 78 12.47 6.33 -1.88
N SER A 79 13.40 6.44 -0.95
CA SER A 79 14.42 5.45 -0.72
C SER A 79 14.85 5.43 0.73
N PHE A 80 15.25 4.26 1.20
CA PHE A 80 15.89 4.11 2.50
C PHE A 80 16.87 2.96 2.50
N SER A 81 17.78 2.99 3.47
CA SER A 81 18.81 1.99 3.65
C SER A 81 18.77 1.38 5.04
N PHE A 82 19.14 0.11 5.11
CA PHE A 82 19.32 -0.60 6.37
C PHE A 82 20.54 -1.53 6.31
N LEU A 83 21.02 -1.92 7.48
CA LEU A 83 22.14 -2.86 7.63
C LEU A 83 21.66 -4.12 8.36
N PRO A 84 21.76 -5.32 7.75
CA PRO A 84 21.51 -6.58 8.42
C PRO A 84 22.70 -6.97 9.33
N GLU A 85 22.42 -7.43 10.55
CA GLU A 85 23.47 -7.90 11.47
C GLU A 85 23.96 -9.33 11.17
N SER A 86 23.19 -10.09 10.39
CA SER A 86 23.48 -11.47 10.03
C SER A 86 22.94 -11.82 8.65
N ASP A 87 23.52 -12.85 8.03
CA ASP A 87 22.99 -13.43 6.79
C ASP A 87 21.59 -14.00 7.03
N GLY A 88 20.71 -13.86 6.04
CA GLY A 88 19.41 -14.50 6.11
C GLY A 88 18.39 -13.95 5.13
N ILE A 89 17.12 -14.07 5.51
CA ILE A 89 15.98 -13.62 4.73
C ILE A 89 15.25 -12.54 5.53
N VAL A 90 14.95 -11.43 4.87
CA VAL A 90 14.04 -10.40 5.37
C VAL A 90 12.85 -10.27 4.44
N SER A 91 11.70 -9.89 5.00
CA SER A 91 10.50 -9.55 4.23
C SER A 91 10.42 -8.05 4.02
N ILE A 92 10.03 -7.64 2.83
CA ILE A 92 9.62 -6.27 2.49
C ILE A 92 8.09 -6.27 2.43
N LEU A 93 7.43 -5.43 3.21
CA LEU A 93 5.97 -5.28 3.23
C LEU A 93 5.60 -3.86 2.80
N ALA A 94 4.93 -3.72 1.65
CA ALA A 94 4.37 -2.46 1.17
C ALA A 94 2.92 -2.32 1.66
N ARG A 95 2.61 -1.22 2.36
CA ARG A 95 1.38 -1.10 3.15
C ARG A 95 0.88 0.35 3.24
N GLY A 96 -0.43 0.50 3.43
CA GLY A 96 -1.05 1.78 3.77
C GLY A 96 -1.09 2.08 5.28
N PRO A 97 -1.42 3.33 5.65
CA PRO A 97 -1.46 3.79 7.03
C PRO A 97 -2.63 3.18 7.79
N LEU A 98 -2.50 3.08 9.12
CA LEU A 98 -3.59 2.63 9.99
C LEU A 98 -4.54 3.81 10.24
N ILE A 99 -5.70 3.80 9.56
CA ILE A 99 -6.75 4.80 9.76
C ILE A 99 -7.94 4.16 10.46
N LYS A 100 -8.34 4.70 11.61
CA LYS A 100 -9.53 4.25 12.35
C LYS A 100 -10.77 5.00 11.87
N SER A 101 -11.89 4.29 11.81
CA SER A 101 -13.17 4.94 11.53
C SER A 101 -13.57 5.86 12.70
N THR A 102 -14.03 7.06 12.36
CA THR A 102 -14.60 8.02 13.33
C THR A 102 -15.97 7.56 13.82
N GLU A 103 -16.71 6.82 13.00
CA GLU A 103 -18.04 6.29 13.30
C GLU A 103 -17.99 4.93 14.03
N SER A 104 -16.92 4.16 13.84
CA SER A 104 -16.73 2.83 14.42
C SER A 104 -15.26 2.63 14.79
N PRO A 105 -14.80 3.09 15.97
CA PRO A 105 -13.37 3.14 16.35
C PRO A 105 -12.64 1.80 16.38
N ASP A 106 -13.38 0.68 16.43
CA ASP A 106 -12.85 -0.68 16.36
C ASP A 106 -12.64 -1.17 14.92
N GLN A 107 -13.06 -0.38 13.92
CA GLN A 107 -12.88 -0.68 12.50
C GLN A 107 -11.82 0.24 11.89
N LEU A 108 -11.14 -0.28 10.87
CA LEU A 108 -10.20 0.48 10.06
C LEU A 108 -10.85 0.89 8.74
N VAL A 109 -10.55 2.10 8.29
CA VAL A 109 -10.97 2.61 6.98
C VAL A 109 -9.87 2.30 5.97
N PRO A 110 -10.21 1.80 4.77
CA PRO A 110 -9.25 1.66 3.68
C PRO A 110 -8.70 3.03 3.25
N ALA A 111 -7.44 3.27 3.58
CA ALA A 111 -6.63 4.32 3.00
C ALA A 111 -5.63 3.69 2.04
N PHE A 112 -5.90 3.82 0.75
CA PHE A 112 -5.15 3.13 -0.29
C PHE A 112 -3.89 3.89 -0.69
N VAL A 113 -2.82 3.13 -0.88
CA VAL A 113 -1.54 3.59 -1.42
C VAL A 113 -1.22 2.74 -2.64
N ASP A 114 -0.76 3.40 -3.69
CA ASP A 114 -0.22 2.73 -4.86
C ASP A 114 1.30 2.69 -4.74
N PHE A 115 1.91 1.55 -5.02
CA PHE A 115 3.36 1.39 -5.09
C PHE A 115 3.79 0.77 -6.41
N ASP A 116 4.96 1.17 -6.87
CA ASP A 116 5.57 0.69 -8.10
C ASP A 116 7.11 0.74 -8.03
N GLU A 117 7.80 0.09 -8.98
CA GLU A 117 9.24 0.22 -9.21
C GLU A 117 10.12 -0.01 -7.96
N PHE A 118 9.90 -1.12 -7.25
CA PHE A 118 10.83 -1.52 -6.19
C PHE A 118 12.16 -1.98 -6.78
N THR A 119 13.23 -1.25 -6.48
CA THR A 119 14.60 -1.67 -6.73
C THR A 119 15.34 -1.85 -5.42
N VAL A 120 16.23 -2.85 -5.38
CA VAL A 120 17.03 -3.15 -4.19
C VAL A 120 18.50 -3.19 -4.61
N ASP A 121 19.31 -2.31 -4.04
CA ASP A 121 20.77 -2.40 -4.10
C ASP A 121 21.29 -3.14 -2.87
N GLY A 122 22.34 -3.95 -3.05
CA GLY A 122 22.89 -4.82 -2.01
C GLY A 122 22.12 -6.14 -1.76
N ALA A 123 21.03 -6.39 -2.49
CA ALA A 123 20.30 -7.66 -2.52
C ALA A 123 19.49 -7.78 -3.81
N GLU A 124 18.82 -8.91 -4.03
CA GLU A 124 17.95 -9.11 -5.20
C GLU A 124 16.48 -9.17 -4.79
N ILE A 125 15.63 -8.43 -5.51
CA ILE A 125 14.17 -8.53 -5.44
C ILE A 125 13.62 -9.08 -6.74
N VAL A 126 12.66 -9.99 -6.65
CA VAL A 126 11.96 -10.54 -7.83
C VAL A 126 10.80 -9.62 -8.18
N ASN A 127 10.76 -9.18 -9.44
CA ASN A 127 9.61 -8.49 -10.04
C ASN A 127 9.13 -7.27 -9.22
N GLY A 128 10.07 -6.36 -8.93
CA GLY A 128 9.77 -5.12 -8.21
C GLY A 128 8.95 -4.10 -9.03
N SER A 129 8.91 -4.25 -10.35
CA SER A 129 8.06 -3.47 -11.28
C SER A 129 6.65 -4.03 -11.44
N PHE A 130 6.34 -5.19 -10.84
CA PHE A 130 5.01 -5.82 -10.86
C PHE A 130 4.44 -6.20 -12.25
N GLU A 131 5.25 -6.17 -13.30
CA GLU A 131 4.83 -6.46 -14.67
C GLU A 131 4.46 -7.93 -14.88
N GLU A 132 5.05 -8.85 -14.11
CA GLU A 132 4.76 -10.28 -14.19
C GLU A 132 3.75 -10.71 -13.11
N THR A 133 2.59 -11.24 -13.51
CA THR A 133 1.57 -11.74 -12.57
C THR A 133 1.30 -13.23 -12.74
N THR A 134 0.90 -13.87 -11.65
CA THR A 134 0.38 -15.25 -11.65
C THR A 134 -1.04 -15.29 -12.21
N SER A 135 -1.60 -16.49 -12.40
CA SER A 135 -2.99 -16.67 -12.88
C SER A 135 -4.07 -16.07 -11.97
N ASN A 136 -3.72 -15.72 -10.73
CA ASN A 136 -4.63 -15.10 -9.75
C ASN A 136 -4.33 -13.59 -9.56
N ASP A 137 -3.62 -12.97 -10.50
CA ASP A 137 -3.27 -11.54 -10.49
C ASP A 137 -2.47 -11.11 -9.24
N VAL A 138 -1.58 -11.99 -8.80
CA VAL A 138 -0.57 -11.71 -7.76
C VAL A 138 0.78 -11.54 -8.45
N PRO A 139 1.56 -10.48 -8.16
CA PRO A 139 2.88 -10.32 -8.74
C PRO A 139 3.78 -11.51 -8.41
N VAL A 140 4.48 -12.05 -9.41
CA VAL A 140 5.45 -13.14 -9.21
C VAL A 140 6.48 -12.74 -8.16
N GLY A 141 6.79 -13.60 -7.20
CA GLY A 141 7.73 -13.30 -6.10
C GLY A 141 7.12 -12.54 -4.91
N TRP A 142 5.87 -12.08 -5.04
CA TRP A 142 5.13 -11.42 -3.97
C TRP A 142 3.98 -12.30 -3.46
N LYS A 143 3.52 -12.03 -2.24
CA LYS A 143 2.38 -12.71 -1.62
C LYS A 143 1.45 -11.72 -0.95
N TYR A 144 0.17 -12.07 -0.87
CA TYR A 144 -0.77 -11.33 -0.03
C TYR A 144 -0.32 -11.35 1.42
N TYR A 145 -0.45 -10.19 2.05
CA TYR A 145 -0.31 -10.03 3.49
C TYR A 145 -1.63 -9.52 4.06
N VAL A 146 -2.14 -10.26 5.04
CA VAL A 146 -3.30 -9.89 5.85
C VAL A 146 -2.89 -10.01 7.32
N PRO A 147 -3.04 -8.95 8.13
CA PRO A 147 -2.72 -9.02 9.55
C PRO A 147 -3.57 -10.07 10.27
N SER A 148 -2.97 -10.76 11.23
CA SER A 148 -3.70 -11.74 12.06
C SER A 148 -4.77 -11.10 12.94
N THR A 149 -4.61 -9.82 13.28
CA THR A 149 -5.56 -9.04 14.09
C THR A 149 -6.53 -8.23 13.23
N ASN A 150 -6.80 -8.66 12.00
CA ASN A 150 -7.69 -7.94 11.11
C ASN A 150 -9.13 -7.93 11.65
N VAL A 151 -9.60 -6.73 12.00
CA VAL A 151 -10.95 -6.46 12.52
C VAL A 151 -11.92 -6.00 11.43
N THR A 152 -11.42 -5.68 10.22
CA THR A 152 -12.24 -5.19 9.10
C THR A 152 -12.26 -6.22 7.98
N PRO A 153 -13.43 -6.73 7.59
CA PRO A 153 -13.52 -7.74 6.53
C PRO A 153 -12.85 -7.29 5.23
N ILE A 154 -12.07 -8.20 4.62
CA ILE A 154 -11.52 -8.00 3.29
C ILE A 154 -12.54 -8.52 2.28
N THR A 155 -13.04 -7.60 1.47
CA THR A 155 -13.93 -7.82 0.33
C THR A 155 -13.14 -7.54 -0.95
N GLU A 156 -13.76 -7.75 -2.11
CA GLU A 156 -13.13 -7.42 -3.39
C GLU A 156 -12.83 -5.91 -3.53
N ALA A 157 -13.70 -5.06 -2.97
CA ALA A 157 -13.54 -3.61 -3.06
C ALA A 157 -12.28 -3.10 -2.33
N ASN A 158 -11.86 -3.79 -1.26
CA ASN A 158 -10.72 -3.40 -0.45
C ASN A 158 -9.61 -4.45 -0.41
N ARG A 159 -9.58 -5.42 -1.32
CA ARG A 159 -8.43 -6.31 -1.46
C ARG A 159 -7.27 -5.57 -2.11
N ALA A 160 -6.05 -5.83 -1.65
CA ALA A 160 -4.86 -5.51 -2.41
C ALA A 160 -4.92 -6.17 -3.78
N ARG A 161 -4.43 -5.50 -4.80
CA ARG A 161 -4.46 -6.02 -6.17
C ARG A 161 -3.38 -5.38 -7.02
N VAL A 162 -3.08 -6.01 -8.13
CA VAL A 162 -2.41 -5.32 -9.23
C VAL A 162 -3.43 -4.41 -9.90
N VAL A 163 -2.99 -3.23 -10.29
CA VAL A 163 -3.76 -2.27 -11.06
C VAL A 163 -2.99 -2.01 -12.34
N HIS A 164 -3.72 -1.93 -13.44
CA HIS A 164 -3.18 -1.77 -14.78
C HIS A 164 -3.41 -0.35 -15.29
N GLY A 165 -2.43 0.24 -15.97
CA GLY A 165 -2.52 1.56 -16.58
C GLY A 165 -1.44 2.52 -16.09
N ASP A 166 -1.87 3.60 -15.44
CA ASP A 166 -1.09 4.77 -15.01
C ASP A 166 -0.06 4.46 -13.90
N ALA A 167 0.82 3.50 -14.18
CA ALA A 167 1.95 3.07 -13.37
C ALA A 167 3.09 4.10 -13.41
N ALA A 168 3.99 4.06 -12.43
CA ALA A 168 5.17 4.92 -12.43
C ALA A 168 6.13 4.52 -13.58
N ALA A 169 6.22 3.22 -13.84
CA ALA A 169 6.84 2.66 -15.03
C ALA A 169 6.05 1.44 -15.52
N GLY A 170 6.23 1.05 -16.79
CA GLY A 170 5.53 -0.09 -17.33
C GLY A 170 4.01 0.11 -17.41
N HIS A 171 3.26 -0.91 -16.97
CA HIS A 171 1.81 -0.93 -17.02
C HIS A 171 1.16 -1.30 -15.69
N ASN A 172 1.85 -2.03 -14.83
CA ASN A 172 1.30 -2.59 -13.60
C ASN A 172 1.87 -1.88 -12.38
N PHE A 173 1.04 -1.72 -11.36
CA PHE A 173 1.47 -1.31 -10.04
C PHE A 173 0.60 -2.02 -8.99
N ILE A 174 1.04 -2.06 -7.73
CA ILE A 174 0.22 -2.63 -6.67
C ILE A 174 -0.57 -1.54 -5.94
N ARG A 175 -1.83 -1.83 -5.61
CA ARG A 175 -2.64 -1.04 -4.69
C ARG A 175 -2.83 -1.79 -3.38
N VAL A 176 -2.53 -1.15 -2.27
CA VAL A 176 -2.58 -1.75 -0.93
C VAL A 176 -3.23 -0.79 0.07
N TRP A 177 -3.62 -1.31 1.24
CA TRP A 177 -3.98 -0.51 2.41
C TRP A 177 -3.54 -1.24 3.67
N HIS A 178 -3.93 -0.77 4.86
CA HIS A 178 -3.47 -1.37 6.11
C HIS A 178 -3.77 -2.87 6.20
N ASN A 179 -5.01 -3.33 5.97
CA ASN A 179 -5.34 -4.74 6.22
C ASN A 179 -5.16 -5.67 5.01
N SER A 180 -4.93 -5.14 3.82
CA SER A 180 -4.63 -5.93 2.63
C SER A 180 -3.44 -5.33 1.90
N ALA A 181 -2.35 -6.07 1.87
CA ALA A 181 -1.03 -5.61 1.43
C ALA A 181 -0.29 -6.70 0.64
N PHE A 182 0.89 -6.36 0.13
CA PHE A 182 1.80 -7.31 -0.51
C PHE A 182 3.15 -7.35 0.20
N ALA A 183 3.72 -8.56 0.27
CA ALA A 183 5.05 -8.77 0.80
C ALA A 183 5.92 -9.56 -0.18
N ALA A 184 7.18 -9.15 -0.29
CA ALA A 184 8.26 -9.89 -0.96
C ALA A 184 9.29 -10.33 0.08
N THR A 185 10.17 -11.24 -0.30
CA THR A 185 11.33 -11.64 0.51
C THR A 185 12.61 -11.46 -0.27
N ILE A 186 13.64 -10.94 0.39
CA ILE A 186 14.98 -10.80 -0.17
C ILE A 186 15.99 -11.53 0.71
N LYS A 187 17.07 -12.03 0.12
CA LYS A 187 18.22 -12.55 0.85
C LYS A 187 19.19 -11.42 1.13
N VAL A 188 19.71 -11.36 2.35
CA VAL A 188 20.64 -10.31 2.80
C VAL A 188 21.90 -10.94 3.38
N ILE A 189 23.00 -10.18 3.30
CA ILE A 189 24.33 -10.57 3.77
C ILE A 189 24.73 -9.64 4.91
N ALA A 190 25.25 -10.20 5.99
CA ALA A 190 25.66 -9.48 7.19
C ALA A 190 26.59 -8.30 6.86
N GLY A 191 26.27 -7.13 7.39
CA GLY A 191 27.08 -5.91 7.20
C GLY A 191 27.08 -5.36 5.77
N GLN A 192 26.34 -5.95 4.83
CA GLN A 192 26.12 -5.36 3.52
C GLN A 192 24.94 -4.39 3.59
N LYS A 193 25.19 -3.11 3.34
CA LYS A 193 24.12 -2.12 3.27
C LYS A 193 23.14 -2.50 2.16
N VAL A 194 21.86 -2.51 2.49
CA VAL A 194 20.77 -2.73 1.54
C VAL A 194 20.01 -1.43 1.38
N THR A 195 19.85 -0.96 0.15
CA THR A 195 19.10 0.25 -0.17
C THR A 195 17.88 -0.13 -0.98
N ILE A 196 16.70 0.26 -0.51
CA ILE A 196 15.43 0.05 -1.21
C ILE A 196 15.00 1.40 -1.78
N THR A 197 14.65 1.42 -3.06
CA THR A 197 14.03 2.56 -3.74
C THR A 197 12.70 2.09 -4.32
N PHE A 198 11.68 2.93 -4.25
CA PHE A 198 10.34 2.62 -4.72
C PHE A 198 9.58 3.89 -5.08
N SER A 199 8.66 3.75 -6.02
CA SER A 199 7.68 4.78 -6.35
C SER A 199 6.41 4.56 -5.54
N HIS A 200 5.79 5.64 -5.10
CA HIS A 200 4.51 5.59 -4.40
C HIS A 200 3.69 6.84 -4.63
N ARG A 201 2.37 6.70 -4.45
CA ARG A 201 1.43 7.81 -4.41
C ARG A 201 0.24 7.47 -3.55
N GLU A 202 -0.49 8.51 -3.17
CA GLU A 202 -1.87 8.33 -2.74
C GLU A 202 -2.68 7.72 -3.90
N SER A 203 -3.39 6.62 -3.63
CA SER A 203 -4.28 6.04 -4.64
C SER A 203 -5.40 7.03 -4.94
N PRO A 204 -5.62 7.43 -6.21
CA PRO A 204 -6.75 8.28 -6.56
C PRO A 204 -8.06 7.67 -6.06
N GLY A 205 -8.84 8.47 -5.31
CA GLY A 205 -10.21 8.14 -4.95
C GLY A 205 -11.02 7.91 -6.22
N LYS A 206 -11.77 6.81 -6.28
CA LYS A 206 -12.73 6.56 -7.37
C LYS A 206 -14.01 7.34 -7.13
#